data_AF-A0A950MFV2-F1
#
_entry.id   AF-A0A950MFV2-F1
#
_cell.length_a   1.000
_cell.length_b   1.000
_cell.length_c   1.000
_cell.angle_alpha   90.00
_cell.angle_beta   90.00
_cell.angle_gamma   90.00
#
_symmetry.space_group_name_H-M   'P 1'
#
loop_
_entity.id
_entity.type
_entity.pdbx_description
1 polymer ?
#
loop_
_entity_poly.entity_id
_entity_poly.type
_entity_poly.pdbx_seq_one_letter_code
_entity_poly.pdbx_strand_id
1 'polypeptide(L)'
;LSEMRDAVPPDEMAHTQRLLAILRKELARYADPAAAERDGYAREGEDVPVGALKHFFNYANYVKNFDHLDPEAPPAILYRRTKTGFELAGVMFTAPITSSMDELDRRVPLALGHWHAHRNLCVPKPGSPPLSAADRRRFGFSGSIATREACDAAGGVFLDNVYGWMTHIYPYAPTLAEAF
;
A
#
# COMPACT_ATOMS: atom_id res chain seq x y z
N LEU A 1 19.24 -0.63 22.90
CA LEU A 1 19.90 0.67 22.66
C LEU A 1 19.78 0.92 21.18
N SER A 2 18.93 1.85 20.75
CA SER A 2 18.83 2.20 19.33
C SER A 2 20.10 2.95 18.99
N GLU A 3 20.92 2.41 18.09
CA GLU A 3 22.00 3.19 17.50
C GLU A 3 21.37 4.40 16.81
N MET A 4 21.85 5.58 17.16
CA MET A 4 21.52 6.81 16.46
C MET A 4 22.16 6.67 15.08
N ARG A 5 21.35 6.47 14.04
CA ARG A 5 21.85 6.48 12.66
C ARG A 5 22.65 7.76 12.45
N ASP A 6 23.79 7.62 11.77
CA ASP A 6 24.59 8.74 11.30
C ASP A 6 23.72 9.77 10.56
N ALA A 7 24.21 11.00 10.43
CA ALA A 7 23.55 12.02 9.63
C ALA A 7 23.16 11.45 8.26
N VAL A 8 21.88 11.61 7.87
CA VAL A 8 21.37 11.13 6.58
C VAL A 8 22.30 11.64 5.47
N PRO A 9 22.89 10.74 4.67
CA PRO A 9 23.78 11.13 3.57
C PRO A 9 23.12 12.19 2.67
N PRO A 10 23.86 13.21 2.18
CA PRO A 10 23.27 14.28 1.37
C PRO A 10 22.54 13.80 0.11
N ASP A 11 23.00 12.69 -0.49
CA ASP A 11 22.37 12.03 -1.63
C ASP A 11 21.01 11.39 -1.28
N GLU A 12 20.90 10.76 -0.11
CA GLU A 12 19.64 10.22 0.41
C GLU A 12 18.63 11.35 0.70
N MET A 13 19.09 12.47 1.27
CA MET A 13 18.26 13.66 1.47
C MET A 13 17.77 14.25 0.15
N ALA A 14 18.67 14.40 -0.83
CA ALA A 14 18.30 14.91 -2.15
C ALA A 14 17.33 13.97 -2.88
N HIS A 15 17.49 12.66 -2.73
CA HIS A 15 16.55 11.65 -3.27
C HIS A 15 15.17 11.77 -2.63
N THR A 16 15.12 11.84 -1.29
CA THR A 16 13.89 12.04 -0.50
C THR A 16 13.13 13.29 -0.98
N GLN A 17 13.83 14.42 -1.12
CA GLN A 17 13.23 15.68 -1.56
C GLN A 17 12.70 15.60 -3.00
N ARG A 18 13.45 14.95 -3.92
CA ARG A 18 13.01 14.75 -5.30
C ARG A 18 11.72 13.93 -5.38
N LEU A 19 11.66 12.80 -4.67
CA LEU A 19 10.47 11.95 -4.64
C LEU A 19 9.25 12.70 -4.08
N LEU A 20 9.40 13.42 -2.97
CA LEU A 20 8.32 14.24 -2.42
C LEU A 20 7.83 15.32 -3.39
N ALA A 21 8.75 16.00 -4.09
CA ALA A 21 8.37 17.03 -5.05
C ALA A 21 7.56 16.46 -6.22
N ILE A 22 7.98 15.32 -6.77
CA ILE A 22 7.25 14.64 -7.85
C ILE A 22 5.88 14.19 -7.34
N LEU A 23 5.82 13.48 -6.21
CA LEU A 23 4.56 12.99 -5.67
C LEU A 23 3.57 14.12 -5.38
N ARG A 24 4.02 15.23 -4.76
CA ARG A 24 3.14 16.38 -4.48
C ARG A 24 2.59 17.03 -5.75
N LYS A 25 3.41 17.12 -6.80
CA LYS A 25 2.99 17.64 -8.11
C LYS A 25 1.97 16.72 -8.76
N GLU A 26 2.26 15.43 -8.82
CA GLU A 26 1.44 14.44 -9.53
C GLU A 26 0.12 14.13 -8.83
N LEU A 27 0.12 14.15 -7.49
CA LEU A 27 -1.08 13.86 -6.71
C LEU A 27 -2.05 15.05 -6.62
N ALA A 28 -1.61 16.27 -6.93
CA ALA A 28 -2.48 17.44 -6.85
C ALA A 28 -3.75 17.30 -7.70
N ARG A 29 -3.68 16.67 -8.88
CA ARG A 29 -4.84 16.39 -9.74
C ARG A 29 -5.80 15.35 -9.15
N TYR A 30 -5.33 14.52 -8.23
CA TYR A 30 -6.11 13.46 -7.60
C TYR A 30 -6.70 13.88 -6.25
N ALA A 31 -6.69 15.17 -5.92
CA ALA A 31 -7.47 15.69 -4.80
C ALA A 31 -8.96 15.33 -4.93
N ASP A 32 -9.49 15.32 -6.16
CA ASP A 32 -10.79 14.73 -6.51
C ASP A 32 -10.61 13.24 -6.88
N PRO A 33 -11.20 12.30 -6.12
CA PRO A 33 -11.15 10.88 -6.44
C PRO A 33 -11.66 10.53 -7.84
N ALA A 34 -12.62 11.30 -8.38
CA ALA A 34 -13.13 11.04 -9.73
C ALA A 34 -12.07 11.25 -10.82
N ALA A 35 -11.03 12.06 -10.57
CA ALA A 35 -9.89 12.19 -11.47
C ALA A 35 -9.04 10.91 -11.49
N ALA A 36 -8.81 10.29 -10.32
CA ALA A 36 -8.10 9.02 -10.24
C ALA A 36 -8.88 7.92 -10.96
N GLU A 37 -10.20 7.87 -10.79
CA GLU A 37 -11.04 6.89 -11.49
C GLU A 37 -11.00 7.06 -13.02
N ARG A 38 -11.03 8.31 -13.52
CA ARG A 38 -10.86 8.60 -14.95
C ARG A 38 -9.51 8.14 -15.49
N ASP A 39 -8.46 8.21 -14.67
CA ASP A 39 -7.10 7.77 -15.01
C ASP A 39 -6.87 6.25 -14.73
N GLY A 40 -7.94 5.49 -14.46
CA GLY A 40 -7.91 4.04 -14.39
C GLY A 40 -7.64 3.44 -13.01
N TYR A 41 -7.67 4.25 -11.94
CA TYR A 41 -7.61 3.73 -10.58
C TYR A 41 -8.98 3.20 -10.13
N ALA A 42 -9.05 1.92 -9.77
CA ALA A 42 -10.28 1.24 -9.38
C ALA A 42 -10.45 1.17 -7.86
N ARG A 43 -11.70 1.35 -7.40
CA ARG A 43 -12.12 1.11 -6.01
C ARG A 43 -12.41 -0.38 -5.79
N GLU A 44 -11.37 -1.20 -5.72
CA GLU A 44 -11.53 -2.64 -5.54
C GLU A 44 -12.00 -3.01 -4.12
N GLY A 45 -12.85 -4.04 -4.01
CA GLY A 45 -13.33 -4.59 -2.74
C GLY A 45 -14.38 -3.73 -2.01
N GLU A 46 -14.86 -4.24 -0.87
CA GLU A 46 -15.84 -3.55 -0.02
C GLU A 46 -15.32 -2.18 0.46
N ASP A 47 -16.25 -1.27 0.75
CA ASP A 47 -15.92 0.04 1.29
C ASP A 47 -15.32 -0.06 2.71
N VAL A 48 -14.60 0.98 3.13
CA VAL A 48 -13.92 1.01 4.44
C VAL A 48 -14.67 1.93 5.42
N PRO A 49 -14.53 1.72 6.75
CA PRO A 49 -15.12 2.60 7.74
C PRO A 49 -14.62 4.05 7.62
N VAL A 50 -15.41 5.02 8.10
CA VAL A 50 -14.98 6.43 8.20
C VAL A 50 -13.68 6.51 9.02
N GLY A 51 -12.70 7.25 8.51
CA GLY A 51 -11.37 7.41 9.08
C GLY A 51 -10.34 6.41 8.55
N ALA A 52 -10.76 5.28 7.98
CA ALA A 52 -9.84 4.29 7.41
C ALA A 52 -9.35 4.70 6.00
N LEU A 53 -8.20 4.15 5.60
CA LEU A 53 -7.64 4.33 4.26
C LEU A 53 -8.27 3.34 3.27
N LYS A 54 -8.64 3.83 2.10
CA LYS A 54 -9.05 3.06 0.93
C LYS A 54 -7.97 3.21 -0.14
N HIS A 55 -7.53 2.08 -0.68
CA HIS A 55 -6.63 2.01 -1.83
C HIS A 55 -7.45 2.06 -3.10
N PHE A 56 -7.21 3.07 -3.92
CA PHE A 56 -7.67 3.10 -5.31
C PHE A 56 -6.52 2.57 -6.13
N PHE A 57 -6.69 1.40 -6.76
CA PHE A 57 -5.59 0.61 -7.32
C PHE A 57 -5.61 0.66 -8.84
N ASN A 58 -4.44 0.82 -9.46
CA ASN A 58 -4.28 0.77 -10.91
C ASN A 58 -3.34 -0.39 -11.27
N TYR A 59 -3.90 -1.46 -11.86
CA TYR A 59 -3.14 -2.66 -12.19
C TYR A 59 -2.06 -2.43 -13.26
N ALA A 60 -2.31 -1.54 -14.23
CA ALA A 60 -1.31 -1.21 -15.24
C ALA A 60 -0.09 -0.50 -14.60
N ASN A 61 -0.34 0.41 -13.66
CA ASN A 61 0.72 1.06 -12.89
C ASN A 61 1.45 0.08 -11.95
N TYR A 62 0.73 -0.88 -11.35
CA TYR A 62 1.34 -1.98 -10.60
C TYR A 62 2.34 -2.78 -11.44
N VAL A 63 1.94 -3.20 -12.64
CA VAL A 63 2.85 -3.91 -13.56
C VAL A 63 4.02 -3.03 -13.97
N LYS A 64 3.77 -1.75 -14.27
CA LYS A 64 4.83 -0.78 -14.62
C LYS A 64 5.86 -0.64 -13.50
N ASN A 65 5.42 -0.56 -12.25
CA ASN A 65 6.30 -0.38 -11.08
C ASN A 65 6.86 -1.71 -10.52
N PHE A 66 6.70 -2.83 -11.22
CA PHE A 66 7.07 -4.12 -10.64
C PHE A 66 8.58 -4.21 -10.36
N ASP A 67 9.42 -3.80 -11.31
CA ASP A 67 10.88 -3.89 -11.19
C ASP A 67 11.59 -2.55 -10.94
N HIS A 68 10.88 -1.42 -11.02
CA HIS A 68 11.40 -0.08 -10.74
C HIS A 68 10.34 0.81 -10.05
N LEU A 69 10.74 1.98 -9.53
CA LEU A 69 9.82 2.96 -8.98
C LEU A 69 9.58 4.09 -10.00
N ASP A 70 8.33 4.26 -10.41
CA ASP A 70 7.85 5.39 -11.18
C ASP A 70 6.97 6.28 -10.29
N PRO A 71 7.51 7.39 -9.77
CA PRO A 71 6.76 8.25 -8.85
C PRO A 71 5.61 9.01 -9.53
N GLU A 72 5.54 9.04 -10.86
CA GLU A 72 4.47 9.71 -11.61
C GLU A 72 3.27 8.80 -11.91
N ALA A 73 3.45 7.49 -11.73
CA ALA A 73 2.41 6.49 -11.97
C ALA A 73 2.33 5.49 -10.80
N PRO A 74 1.94 5.92 -9.59
CA PRO A 74 1.86 5.03 -8.44
C PRO A 74 0.87 3.87 -8.66
N PRO A 75 1.15 2.66 -8.17
CA PRO A 75 0.22 1.53 -8.20
C PRO A 75 -1.10 1.79 -7.45
N ALA A 76 -1.05 2.56 -6.35
CA ALA A 76 -2.27 2.96 -5.65
C ALA A 76 -2.21 4.39 -5.13
N ILE A 77 -3.37 5.05 -5.16
CA ILE A 77 -3.62 6.29 -4.45
C ILE A 77 -4.42 5.95 -3.19
N LEU A 78 -4.02 6.54 -2.07
CA LEU A 78 -4.64 6.36 -0.77
C LEU A 78 -5.59 7.50 -0.49
N TYR A 79 -6.82 7.16 -0.16
CA TYR A 79 -7.81 8.11 0.31
C TYR A 79 -8.29 7.74 1.70
N ARG A 80 -8.35 8.73 2.61
CA ARG A 80 -9.05 8.57 3.88
C ARG A 80 -10.55 8.69 3.65
N ARG A 81 -11.32 7.72 4.12
CA ARG A 81 -12.78 7.77 4.07
C ARG A 81 -13.30 8.85 5.01
N THR A 82 -14.07 9.79 4.49
CA THR A 82 -14.81 10.78 5.29
C THR A 82 -16.28 10.37 5.41
N LYS A 83 -17.08 11.17 6.13
CA LYS A 83 -18.53 10.92 6.24
C LYS A 83 -19.25 11.00 4.90
N THR A 84 -18.73 11.79 3.95
CA THR A 84 -19.41 12.12 2.69
C THR A 84 -18.62 11.74 1.44
N GLY A 85 -17.38 11.26 1.58
CA GLY A 85 -16.54 10.94 0.44
C GLY A 85 -15.14 10.53 0.86
N PHE A 86 -14.13 11.02 0.15
CA PHE A 86 -12.75 10.60 0.27
C PHE A 86 -11.83 11.80 0.24
N GLU A 87 -10.81 11.80 1.08
CA GLU A 87 -9.77 12.84 1.16
C GLU A 87 -8.42 12.23 0.79
N LEU A 88 -7.68 12.87 -0.11
CA LEU A 88 -6.37 12.41 -0.55
C LEU A 88 -5.41 12.31 0.64
N ALA A 89 -4.87 11.12 0.87
CA ALA A 89 -3.94 10.85 1.96
C ALA A 89 -2.51 10.63 1.46
N GLY A 90 -2.33 9.87 0.37
CA GLY A 90 -1.00 9.48 -0.08
C GLY A 90 -1.00 8.48 -1.22
N VAL A 91 0.06 7.67 -1.30
CA VAL A 91 0.24 6.62 -2.32
C VAL A 91 0.79 5.34 -1.70
N MET A 92 0.60 4.24 -2.42
CA MET A 92 1.29 2.99 -2.15
C MET A 92 2.16 2.61 -3.35
N PHE A 93 3.41 2.25 -3.09
CA PHE A 93 4.28 1.56 -4.05
C PHE A 93 4.44 0.10 -3.68
N THR A 94 4.84 -0.70 -4.67
CA THR A 94 5.11 -2.13 -4.53
C THR A 94 6.52 -2.47 -5.00
N ALA A 95 7.06 -3.60 -4.54
CA ALA A 95 8.28 -4.19 -5.08
C ALA A 95 8.22 -5.74 -4.99
N PRO A 96 9.03 -6.48 -5.76
CA PRO A 96 9.00 -7.94 -5.76
C PRO A 96 9.38 -8.49 -4.39
N ILE A 97 8.72 -9.55 -3.91
CA ILE A 97 8.99 -10.10 -2.57
C ILE A 97 10.44 -10.60 -2.40
N THR A 98 11.14 -10.85 -3.51
CA THR A 98 12.53 -11.26 -3.55
C THR A 98 13.52 -10.09 -3.39
N SER A 99 13.05 -8.84 -3.40
CA SER A 99 13.92 -7.68 -3.23
C SER A 99 14.55 -7.64 -1.85
N SER A 100 15.83 -7.27 -1.80
CA SER A 100 16.58 -7.10 -0.54
C SER A 100 16.25 -5.77 0.13
N MET A 101 16.51 -5.65 1.44
CA MET A 101 16.30 -4.38 2.16
C MET A 101 17.09 -3.21 1.53
N ASP A 102 18.32 -3.45 1.08
CA ASP A 102 19.13 -2.42 0.41
C ASP A 102 18.54 -2.00 -0.95
N GLU A 103 17.87 -2.90 -1.67
CA GLU A 103 17.14 -2.54 -2.89
C GLU A 103 15.89 -1.71 -2.58
N LEU A 104 15.18 -2.06 -1.51
CA LEU A 104 13.99 -1.36 -1.06
C LEU A 104 14.31 0.07 -0.56
N ASP A 105 15.36 0.22 0.26
CA ASP A 105 15.83 1.51 0.77
C ASP A 105 16.33 2.42 -0.37
N ARG A 106 16.96 1.86 -1.41
CA ARG A 106 17.33 2.61 -2.62
C ARG A 106 16.12 3.08 -3.42
N ARG A 107 15.01 2.32 -3.43
CA ARG A 107 13.77 2.71 -4.12
C ARG A 107 13.07 3.84 -3.37
N VAL A 108 12.74 3.60 -2.11
CA VAL A 108 12.04 4.55 -1.22
C VAL A 108 12.85 4.70 0.06
N PRO A 109 13.42 5.90 0.33
CA PRO A 109 14.10 6.18 1.58
C PRO A 109 13.18 5.96 2.78
N LEU A 110 13.73 5.44 3.87
CA LEU A 110 12.99 5.18 5.10
C LEU A 110 12.38 6.46 5.71
N ALA A 111 12.92 7.63 5.38
CA ALA A 111 12.33 8.92 5.74
C ALA A 111 10.93 9.16 5.14
N LEU A 112 10.55 8.42 4.10
CA LEU A 112 9.26 8.55 3.40
C LEU A 112 8.26 7.43 3.71
N GLY A 113 8.74 6.24 4.04
CA GLY A 113 7.92 5.05 4.09
C GLY A 113 8.66 3.85 4.66
N HIS A 114 7.94 2.97 5.34
CA HIS A 114 8.44 1.66 5.74
C HIS A 114 7.87 0.59 4.80
N TRP A 115 8.72 -0.34 4.39
CA TRP A 115 8.30 -1.50 3.61
C TRP A 115 7.73 -2.58 4.51
N HIS A 116 6.59 -3.15 4.10
CA HIS A 116 5.95 -4.28 4.76
C HIS A 116 5.42 -5.26 3.71
N ALA A 117 5.18 -6.51 4.11
CA ALA A 117 4.63 -7.53 3.22
C ALA A 117 3.48 -8.26 3.91
N HIS A 118 2.39 -8.47 3.17
CA HIS A 118 1.33 -9.37 3.60
C HIS A 118 1.75 -10.79 3.25
N ARG A 119 1.87 -11.65 4.27
CA ARG A 119 2.34 -13.03 4.16
C ARG A 119 1.38 -13.96 4.86
N ASN A 120 1.29 -15.20 4.36
CA ASN A 120 0.50 -16.27 4.95
C ASN A 120 -0.99 -15.90 5.07
N LEU A 121 -1.58 -15.37 4.01
CA LEU A 121 -3.00 -15.01 4.00
C LEU A 121 -3.85 -16.19 3.57
N CYS A 122 -4.98 -16.40 4.27
CA CYS A 122 -6.04 -17.26 3.79
C CYS A 122 -7.20 -16.42 3.26
N VAL A 123 -7.58 -16.60 1.99
CA VAL A 123 -8.72 -15.89 1.39
C VAL A 123 -9.83 -16.87 0.99
N PRO A 124 -11.10 -16.41 0.89
CA PRO A 124 -12.18 -17.25 0.40
C PRO A 124 -11.93 -17.63 -1.05
N LYS A 125 -12.40 -18.81 -1.48
CA LYS A 125 -12.31 -19.21 -2.88
C LYS A 125 -13.07 -18.22 -3.78
N PRO A 126 -12.56 -17.91 -4.97
CA PRO A 126 -13.31 -17.13 -5.95
C PRO A 126 -14.71 -17.70 -6.19
N GLY A 127 -15.73 -16.85 -6.21
CA GLY A 127 -17.13 -17.26 -6.36
C GLY A 127 -17.82 -17.75 -5.08
N SER A 128 -17.12 -17.75 -3.94
CA SER A 128 -17.78 -18.02 -2.64
C SER A 128 -18.82 -16.93 -2.31
N PRO A 129 -19.89 -17.27 -1.58
CA PRO A 129 -20.81 -16.27 -1.04
C PRO A 129 -20.08 -15.22 -0.18
N PRO A 130 -20.67 -14.02 0.01
CA PRO A 130 -20.12 -13.03 0.93
C PRO A 130 -19.84 -13.64 2.31
N LEU A 131 -18.70 -13.28 2.89
CA LEU A 131 -18.27 -13.83 4.17
C LEU A 131 -19.26 -13.50 5.30
N SER A 132 -19.55 -14.51 6.13
CA SER A 132 -20.27 -14.31 7.39
C SER A 132 -19.45 -13.42 8.34
N ALA A 133 -20.09 -12.84 9.36
CA ALA A 133 -19.39 -12.06 10.37
C ALA A 133 -18.31 -12.87 11.12
N ALA A 134 -18.52 -14.18 11.29
CA ALA A 134 -17.55 -15.08 11.88
C ALA A 134 -16.36 -15.32 10.93
N ASP A 135 -16.63 -15.53 9.64
CA ASP A 135 -15.59 -15.82 8.65
C ASP A 135 -14.74 -14.59 8.30
N ARG A 136 -15.28 -13.36 8.44
CA ARG A 136 -14.49 -12.12 8.32
C ARG A 136 -13.36 -12.00 9.35
N ARG A 137 -13.43 -12.74 10.46
CA ARG A 137 -12.35 -12.81 11.47
C ARG A 137 -11.32 -13.91 11.15
N ARG A 138 -11.63 -14.79 10.21
CA ARG A 138 -10.82 -15.98 9.87
C ARG A 138 -10.05 -15.78 8.56
N PHE A 139 -10.67 -15.16 7.57
CA PHE A 139 -10.12 -14.92 6.24
C PHE A 139 -9.72 -13.45 6.01
N GLY A 140 -8.82 -13.22 5.06
CA GLY A 140 -8.41 -11.90 4.58
C GLY A 140 -7.25 -11.29 5.37
N PHE A 141 -6.99 -10.00 5.14
CA PHE A 141 -5.85 -9.25 5.70
C PHE A 141 -5.88 -9.11 7.23
N SER A 142 -7.05 -9.29 7.87
CA SER A 142 -7.21 -9.29 9.33
C SER A 142 -7.64 -10.67 9.87
N GLY A 143 -7.53 -11.71 9.03
CA GLY A 143 -7.94 -13.06 9.37
C GLY A 143 -6.95 -13.75 10.31
N SER A 144 -7.46 -14.63 11.16
CA SER A 144 -6.63 -15.42 12.09
C SER A 144 -5.97 -16.66 11.46
N ILE A 145 -6.38 -17.08 10.26
CA ILE A 145 -5.80 -18.25 9.59
C ILE A 145 -4.52 -17.85 8.86
N ALA A 146 -3.38 -18.34 9.38
CA ALA A 146 -2.05 -18.00 8.90
C ALA A 146 -1.18 -19.21 8.52
N THR A 147 -1.76 -20.40 8.37
CA THR A 147 -1.04 -21.58 7.84
C THR A 147 -1.77 -22.19 6.66
N ARG A 148 -1.02 -22.87 5.80
CA ARG A 148 -1.56 -23.53 4.60
C ARG A 148 -2.56 -24.61 4.98
N GLU A 149 -2.20 -25.46 5.94
CA GLU A 149 -3.04 -26.57 6.38
C GLU A 149 -4.36 -26.08 6.96
N ALA A 150 -4.33 -25.02 7.78
CA ALA A 150 -5.53 -24.43 8.36
C ALA A 150 -6.39 -23.73 7.31
N CYS A 151 -5.78 -23.13 6.29
CA CYS A 151 -6.49 -22.51 5.19
C CYS A 151 -7.19 -23.55 4.31
N ASP A 152 -6.50 -24.65 3.98
CA ASP A 152 -7.05 -25.75 3.21
C ASP A 152 -8.20 -26.42 3.97
N ALA A 153 -8.05 -26.64 5.28
CA ALA A 153 -9.10 -27.18 6.14
C ALA A 153 -10.32 -26.24 6.25
N ALA A 154 -10.11 -24.93 6.14
CA ALA A 154 -11.19 -23.94 6.09
C ALA A 154 -11.80 -23.79 4.68
N GLY A 155 -11.30 -24.52 3.68
CA GLY A 155 -11.76 -24.47 2.30
C GLY A 155 -11.34 -23.20 1.55
N GLY A 156 -10.32 -22.48 2.04
CA GLY A 156 -9.81 -21.25 1.46
C GLY A 156 -8.79 -21.46 0.34
N VAL A 157 -8.13 -20.36 -0.02
CA VAL A 157 -6.94 -20.32 -0.87
C VAL A 157 -5.82 -19.68 -0.07
N PHE A 158 -4.72 -20.42 0.13
CA PHE A 158 -3.56 -19.91 0.84
C PHE A 158 -2.65 -19.12 -0.09
N LEU A 159 -2.32 -17.90 0.31
CA LEU A 159 -1.45 -16.97 -0.40
C LEU A 159 -0.21 -16.72 0.45
N ASP A 160 0.94 -17.24 0.02
CA ASP A 160 2.21 -17.08 0.73
C ASP A 160 2.62 -15.60 0.82
N ASN A 161 2.30 -14.82 -0.22
CA ASN A 161 2.47 -13.38 -0.29
C ASN A 161 1.41 -12.76 -1.21
N VAL A 162 1.02 -11.52 -0.89
CA VAL A 162 0.14 -10.71 -1.74
C VAL A 162 0.85 -9.38 -2.04
N TYR A 163 0.93 -9.02 -3.32
CA TYR A 163 1.53 -7.78 -3.86
C TYR A 163 3.03 -7.54 -3.59
N GLY A 164 3.76 -8.52 -3.08
CA GLY A 164 5.18 -8.34 -2.78
C GLY A 164 5.41 -7.53 -1.51
N TRP A 165 6.40 -6.66 -1.55
CA TRP A 165 6.58 -5.57 -0.60
C TRP A 165 5.67 -4.42 -0.97
N MET A 166 5.17 -3.71 0.04
CA MET A 166 4.36 -2.50 -0.09
C MET A 166 4.94 -1.43 0.82
N THR A 167 4.88 -0.18 0.38
CA THR A 167 5.17 0.98 1.25
C THR A 167 4.15 2.07 0.99
N HIS A 168 3.68 2.69 2.08
CA HIS A 168 2.81 3.86 2.02
C HIS A 168 3.65 5.11 2.21
N ILE A 169 3.41 6.11 1.36
CA ILE A 169 4.04 7.43 1.44
C ILE A 169 2.92 8.46 1.56
N TYR A 170 3.08 9.41 2.47
CA TYR A 170 2.12 10.49 2.73
C TYR A 170 2.75 11.85 2.43
N PRO A 171 2.77 12.30 1.16
CA PRO A 171 3.57 13.47 0.75
C PRO A 171 3.12 14.78 1.41
N TYR A 172 1.88 14.85 1.90
CA TYR A 172 1.32 16.04 2.54
C TYR A 172 1.29 15.96 4.07
N ALA A 173 1.77 14.87 4.67
CA ALA A 173 1.86 14.77 6.13
C ALA A 173 2.80 15.87 6.66
N PRO A 174 2.34 16.73 7.59
CA PRO A 174 3.15 17.80 8.17
C PRO A 174 4.18 17.27 9.19
N THR A 175 3.98 16.06 9.73
CA THR A 175 4.86 15.44 10.71
C THR A 175 5.11 13.96 10.39
N LEU A 176 6.23 13.41 10.90
CA LEU A 176 6.52 11.97 10.78
C LEU A 176 5.47 11.12 11.51
N ALA A 177 4.92 11.60 12.63
CA ALA A 177 3.86 10.90 13.38
C ALA A 177 2.53 10.83 12.62
N GLU A 178 2.33 11.67 11.61
CA GLU A 178 1.19 11.60 10.70
C GLU A 178 1.48 10.80 9.43
N ALA A 179 2.76 10.50 9.18
CA ALA A 179 3.23 9.67 8.07
C ALA A 179 3.41 8.18 8.43
N PHE A 180 3.56 7.85 9.72
CA PHE A 180 3.83 6.51 10.25
C PHE A 180 2.93 6.18 11.45
#